data_AF-A0A936DDH3-F1
#
_entry.id   AF-A0A936DDH3-F1
#
_cell.length_a   1.000
_cell.length_b   1.000
_cell.length_c   1.000
_cell.angle_alpha   90.00
_cell.angle_beta   90.00
_cell.angle_gamma   90.00
#
_symmetry.space_group_name_H-M   'P 1'
#
loop_
_entity.id
_entity.type
_entity.pdbx_description
1 polymer ?
#
loop_
_entity_poly.entity_id
_entity_poly.type
_entity_poly.pdbx_seq_one_letter_code
_entity_poly.pdbx_strand_id
1 'polypeptide(L)'
;MRMFVASSPALRRSLPLALALALGPLACGGGDGGGGSALLAFDGQQDFLPGFDYDSGWLPEGSPVSIRATATASGGVTVHAQATADGDALMPVAGSGTLAVEGALALEVSARIDTMGIEYEGVVETFAYAIDPVMQGFEPFAIDTAVPATATLPAAELGRVPIPSVPGASLVLAIEGGELSTVFTGVCATAAGGLAQYTGSLNTSGTIDAAATVEIEVPIVGTQSFGPFAFQVPIPASDHAVDLGTLTLPSGEATDAAGPCNGVGAGTDADTGGGDGSGGNTSTASTASTASTTNATGTDASGGLDTSGGGETGTTDAGEASQGSSDAGSPDGDPNYPAIGDGCPSGSVGIGIDTDIENNVCAPPCDGSGVCPDGATGDAVPVCAFNPDSTYDPCSGDGECSGGESCAGGLCELAPTHCVLACDDTTTCPDTMACLLGFCTVPV
;
A
#
# COMPACT_ATOMS: atom_id res chain seq x y z
N MET A 1 -3.13 -34.11 18.79
CA MET A 1 -2.20 -33.05 18.36
C MET A 1 -0.95 -33.69 17.76
N ARG A 2 -0.97 -33.93 16.45
CA ARG A 2 0.23 -34.21 15.65
C ARG A 2 0.42 -32.98 14.78
N MET A 3 1.48 -32.21 15.03
CA MET A 3 1.95 -31.19 14.10
C MET A 3 2.33 -31.91 12.80
N PHE A 4 1.50 -31.77 11.77
CA PHE A 4 1.95 -32.02 10.41
C PHE A 4 2.70 -30.76 9.98
N VAL A 5 4.03 -30.84 10.00
CA VAL A 5 4.87 -29.95 9.22
C VAL A 5 4.55 -30.26 7.76
N ALA A 6 3.83 -29.36 7.10
CA ALA A 6 3.69 -29.39 5.65
C ALA A 6 5.09 -29.19 5.07
N SER A 7 5.76 -30.30 4.77
CA SER A 7 6.93 -30.29 3.91
C SER A 7 6.43 -29.96 2.52
N SER A 8 6.37 -28.67 2.19
CA SER A 8 6.20 -28.21 0.83
C SER A 8 7.27 -28.91 -0.01
N PRO A 9 6.93 -29.74 -1.01
CA PRO A 9 7.90 -30.08 -2.01
C PRO A 9 8.18 -28.77 -2.72
N ALA A 10 9.28 -28.12 -2.34
CA ALA A 10 9.88 -27.05 -3.09
C ALA A 10 10.14 -27.60 -4.49
N LEU A 11 9.16 -27.42 -5.38
CA LEU A 11 9.35 -27.44 -6.82
C LEU A 11 10.10 -26.15 -7.15
N ARG A 12 11.33 -26.02 -6.62
CA ARG A 12 12.39 -25.23 -7.22
C ARG A 12 12.71 -25.92 -8.54
N ARG A 13 11.84 -25.75 -9.52
CA ARG A 13 12.23 -25.86 -10.91
C ARG A 13 13.06 -24.61 -11.16
N SER A 14 14.32 -24.67 -10.74
CA SER A 14 15.36 -23.76 -11.18
C SER A 14 15.43 -23.91 -12.70
N LEU A 15 14.59 -23.18 -13.43
CA LEU A 15 14.94 -22.83 -14.80
C LEU A 15 16.22 -22.02 -14.66
N PRO A 16 17.33 -22.44 -15.30
CA PRO A 16 18.46 -21.55 -15.44
C PRO A 16 17.97 -20.45 -16.37
N LEU A 17 17.55 -19.31 -15.80
CA LEU A 17 17.59 -18.06 -16.53
C LEU A 17 19.07 -17.85 -16.84
N ALA A 18 19.48 -18.33 -18.02
CA ALA A 18 20.79 -18.09 -18.58
C ALA A 18 20.83 -16.62 -19.01
N LEU A 19 20.82 -15.72 -18.02
CA LEU A 19 21.26 -14.36 -18.20
C LEU A 19 22.74 -14.48 -18.53
N ALA A 20 23.05 -14.37 -19.82
CA ALA A 20 24.41 -14.36 -20.33
C ALA A 20 25.10 -13.09 -19.81
N LEU A 21 25.58 -13.13 -18.57
CA LEU A 21 26.58 -12.18 -18.08
C LEU A 21 27.81 -12.35 -18.97
N ALA A 22 27.95 -11.43 -19.91
CA ALA A 22 29.20 -11.21 -20.62
C ALA A 22 30.21 -10.65 -19.61
N LEU A 23 30.87 -11.54 -18.85
CA LEU A 23 32.06 -11.20 -18.06
C LEU A 23 33.18 -10.80 -19.02
N GLY A 24 33.30 -9.50 -19.27
CA GLY A 24 34.51 -8.91 -19.84
C GLY A 24 35.64 -8.93 -18.80
N PRO A 25 36.89 -9.23 -19.19
CA PRO A 25 38.02 -9.25 -18.27
C PRO A 25 38.31 -7.84 -17.74
N LEU A 26 38.27 -7.69 -16.41
CA LEU A 26 38.79 -6.53 -15.66
C LEU A 26 40.30 -6.40 -15.91
N ALA A 27 40.67 -5.50 -16.82
CA ALA A 27 42.03 -5.04 -16.99
C ALA A 27 42.35 -3.99 -15.91
N CYS A 28 43.12 -4.40 -14.91
CA CYS A 28 43.66 -3.50 -13.88
C CYS A 28 44.87 -2.75 -14.46
N GLY A 29 44.63 -1.54 -14.97
CA GLY A 29 45.68 -0.62 -15.45
C GLY A 29 45.44 0.76 -14.88
N GLY A 30 46.35 1.21 -14.02
CA GLY A 30 46.34 2.58 -13.47
C GLY A 30 46.52 3.60 -14.59
N GLY A 31 45.53 4.48 -14.76
CA GLY A 31 45.53 5.55 -15.75
C GLY A 31 44.74 6.75 -15.23
N ASP A 32 45.34 7.93 -15.41
CA ASP A 32 44.86 9.25 -15.01
C ASP A 32 43.39 9.52 -15.35
N GLY A 33 42.72 10.28 -14.48
CA GLY A 33 41.29 10.61 -14.51
C GLY A 33 40.81 11.28 -15.79
N GLY A 34 40.53 10.47 -16.80
CA GLY A 34 39.67 10.84 -17.93
C GLY A 34 38.22 10.61 -17.53
N GLY A 35 37.37 11.63 -17.70
CA GLY A 35 35.92 11.54 -17.55
C GLY A 35 35.30 10.59 -18.56
N GLY A 36 35.46 9.29 -18.30
CA GLY A 36 34.85 8.22 -19.08
C GLY A 36 33.40 8.05 -18.64
N SER A 37 32.52 7.96 -19.63
CA SER A 37 31.13 7.62 -19.38
C SER A 37 31.04 6.19 -18.80
N ALA A 38 30.21 6.02 -17.77
CA ALA A 38 30.02 4.73 -17.10
C ALA A 38 28.65 4.15 -17.44
N LEU A 39 28.61 2.88 -17.87
CA LEU A 39 27.35 2.15 -18.03
C LEU A 39 26.87 1.66 -16.66
N LEU A 40 25.65 2.03 -16.31
CA LEU A 40 24.95 1.66 -15.08
C LEU A 40 23.79 0.72 -15.43
N ALA A 41 23.57 -0.28 -14.57
CA ALA A 41 22.43 -1.18 -14.63
C ALA A 41 21.66 -1.06 -13.32
N PHE A 42 20.38 -0.70 -13.43
CA PHE A 42 19.44 -0.61 -12.32
C PHE A 42 18.52 -1.81 -12.37
N ASP A 43 18.37 -2.47 -11.22
CA ASP A 43 17.64 -3.71 -11.05
C ASP A 43 16.77 -3.59 -9.80
N GLY A 44 15.46 -3.60 -9.97
CA GLY A 44 14.47 -3.63 -8.90
C GLY A 44 13.73 -4.96 -8.88
N GLN A 45 13.42 -5.45 -7.69
CA GLN A 45 12.60 -6.63 -7.50
C GLN A 45 11.59 -6.39 -6.36
N GLN A 46 10.34 -6.74 -6.62
CA GLN A 46 9.24 -6.71 -5.67
C GLN A 46 8.56 -8.09 -5.65
N ASP A 47 7.98 -8.49 -4.52
CA ASP A 47 7.04 -9.61 -4.51
C ASP A 47 5.80 -9.26 -5.36
N PHE A 48 5.21 -10.26 -6.03
CA PHE A 48 4.12 -10.02 -6.99
C PHE A 48 2.87 -9.41 -6.32
N LEU A 49 2.51 -9.94 -5.15
CA LEU A 49 1.35 -9.53 -4.34
C LEU A 49 1.68 -9.72 -2.85
N PRO A 50 2.45 -8.80 -2.23
CA PRO A 50 2.92 -8.95 -0.86
C PRO A 50 1.73 -8.99 0.11
N GLY A 51 1.65 -10.04 0.92
CA GLY A 51 0.61 -10.19 1.95
C GLY A 51 -0.78 -10.55 1.43
N PHE A 52 -0.94 -10.87 0.14
CA PHE A 52 -2.25 -11.23 -0.41
C PHE A 52 -2.78 -12.53 0.18
N ASP A 53 -3.94 -12.42 0.83
CA ASP A 53 -4.75 -13.50 1.37
C ASP A 53 -6.23 -13.17 1.09
N TYR A 54 -6.95 -14.11 0.48
CA TYR A 54 -8.36 -13.96 0.18
C TYR A 54 -9.13 -15.20 0.63
N ASP A 55 -10.33 -15.01 1.16
CA ASP A 55 -11.24 -16.07 1.56
C ASP A 55 -12.62 -15.88 0.92
N SER A 56 -13.09 -16.89 0.19
CA SER A 56 -14.40 -16.86 -0.47
C SER A 56 -15.57 -16.96 0.51
N GLY A 57 -15.33 -17.37 1.76
CA GLY A 57 -16.37 -17.86 2.65
C GLY A 57 -16.98 -19.18 2.15
N TRP A 58 -18.05 -19.63 2.81
CA TRP A 58 -18.74 -20.87 2.43
C TRP A 58 -19.73 -20.65 1.27
N LEU A 59 -19.57 -21.40 0.18
CA LEU A 59 -20.35 -21.30 -1.05
C LEU A 59 -20.99 -22.64 -1.43
N PRO A 60 -22.33 -22.73 -1.64
CA PRO A 60 -23.32 -21.73 -1.26
C PRO A 60 -23.50 -21.72 0.26
N GLU A 61 -23.81 -20.57 0.82
CA GLU A 61 -24.07 -20.45 2.26
C GLU A 61 -25.29 -21.29 2.68
N GLY A 62 -25.18 -21.98 3.82
CA GLY A 62 -26.25 -22.82 4.36
C GLY A 62 -26.58 -24.10 3.58
N SER A 63 -25.83 -24.39 2.50
CA SER A 63 -26.02 -25.61 1.71
C SER A 63 -25.49 -26.86 2.43
N PRO A 64 -26.16 -28.01 2.31
CA PRO A 64 -25.65 -29.29 2.80
C PRO A 64 -24.34 -29.72 2.12
N VAL A 65 -24.04 -29.18 0.93
CA VAL A 65 -22.72 -29.30 0.29
C VAL A 65 -22.25 -27.89 -0.02
N SER A 66 -21.17 -27.48 0.62
CA SER A 66 -20.53 -26.16 0.42
C SER A 66 -19.02 -26.29 0.39
N ILE A 67 -18.37 -25.34 -0.25
CA ILE A 67 -16.91 -25.22 -0.34
C ILE A 67 -16.47 -23.88 0.25
N ARG A 68 -15.22 -23.77 0.65
CA ARG A 68 -14.54 -22.51 0.97
C ARG A 68 -13.17 -22.55 0.32
N ALA A 69 -12.78 -21.50 -0.38
CA ALA A 69 -11.49 -21.38 -1.00
C ALA A 69 -10.72 -20.23 -0.35
N THR A 70 -9.49 -20.51 0.10
CA THR A 70 -8.53 -19.50 0.52
C THR A 70 -7.45 -19.40 -0.54
N ALA A 71 -7.21 -18.18 -1.05
CA ALA A 71 -6.24 -17.91 -2.09
C ALA A 71 -5.06 -17.12 -1.51
N THR A 72 -3.85 -17.54 -1.84
CA THR A 72 -2.61 -16.81 -1.57
C THR A 72 -1.81 -16.68 -2.86
N ALA A 73 -0.96 -15.67 -2.92
CA ALA A 73 -0.13 -15.39 -4.10
C ALA A 73 1.36 -15.43 -3.75
N SER A 74 2.17 -15.77 -4.76
CA SER A 74 3.63 -15.78 -4.68
C SER A 74 4.22 -15.43 -6.04
N GLY A 75 5.51 -15.10 -6.08
CA GLY A 75 6.20 -14.68 -7.30
C GLY A 75 6.83 -13.32 -7.13
N GLY A 76 7.24 -12.70 -8.24
CA GLY A 76 7.89 -11.41 -8.21
C GLY A 76 7.72 -10.62 -9.49
N VAL A 77 7.84 -9.31 -9.34
CA VAL A 77 8.00 -8.36 -10.43
C VAL A 77 9.45 -7.90 -10.44
N THR A 78 10.08 -7.97 -11.59
CA THR A 78 11.45 -7.48 -11.79
C THR A 78 11.46 -6.37 -12.82
N VAL A 79 12.19 -5.30 -12.51
CA VAL A 79 12.37 -4.16 -13.39
C VAL A 79 13.84 -3.97 -13.62
N HIS A 80 14.25 -3.88 -14.89
CA HIS A 80 15.62 -3.62 -15.30
C HIS A 80 15.66 -2.40 -16.19
N ALA A 81 16.68 -1.58 -16.02
CA ALA A 81 16.98 -0.45 -16.89
C ALA A 81 18.48 -0.17 -16.92
N GLN A 82 18.97 0.45 -17.99
CA GLN A 82 20.36 0.85 -18.12
C GLN A 82 20.47 2.33 -18.47
N ALA A 83 21.51 2.95 -17.96
CA ALA A 83 21.85 4.34 -18.24
C ALA A 83 23.36 4.50 -18.39
N THR A 84 23.76 5.50 -19.16
CA THR A 84 25.14 5.97 -19.20
C THR A 84 25.26 7.21 -18.33
N ALA A 85 26.17 7.20 -17.37
CA ALA A 85 26.49 8.36 -16.56
C ALA A 85 27.64 9.15 -17.17
N ASP A 86 27.47 10.47 -17.29
CA ASP A 86 28.51 11.44 -17.65
C ASP A 86 28.50 12.60 -16.64
N GLY A 87 29.41 12.53 -15.66
CA GLY A 87 29.36 13.41 -14.49
C GLY A 87 28.09 13.19 -13.68
N ASP A 88 27.32 14.25 -13.46
CA ASP A 88 26.01 14.23 -12.78
C ASP A 88 24.83 14.05 -13.75
N ALA A 89 25.09 13.77 -15.04
CA ALA A 89 24.04 13.49 -16.01
C ALA A 89 23.82 11.97 -16.17
N LEU A 90 22.57 11.53 -16.08
CA LEU A 90 22.14 10.20 -16.51
C LEU A 90 21.50 10.25 -17.90
N MET A 91 22.04 9.49 -18.84
CA MET A 91 21.48 9.32 -20.17
C MET A 91 20.90 7.90 -20.30
N PRO A 92 19.60 7.72 -20.57
CA PRO A 92 19.03 6.38 -20.72
C PRO A 92 19.63 5.63 -21.93
N VAL A 93 19.82 4.32 -21.80
CA VAL A 93 20.20 3.46 -22.93
C VAL A 93 18.94 2.97 -23.63
N ALA A 94 18.60 3.58 -24.77
CA ALA A 94 17.35 3.31 -25.47
C ALA A 94 17.06 1.80 -25.64
N GLY A 95 15.82 1.42 -25.34
CA GLY A 95 15.35 0.03 -25.41
C GLY A 95 15.93 -0.95 -24.38
N SER A 96 16.66 -0.47 -23.36
CA SER A 96 17.20 -1.34 -22.30
C SER A 96 16.20 -1.62 -21.16
N GLY A 97 15.05 -0.96 -21.14
CA GLY A 97 14.05 -1.12 -20.09
C GLY A 97 13.27 -2.42 -20.25
N THR A 98 13.19 -3.22 -19.21
CA THR A 98 12.35 -4.44 -19.19
C THR A 98 11.61 -4.58 -17.87
N LEU A 99 10.31 -4.82 -17.94
CA LEU A 99 9.44 -5.22 -16.84
C LEU A 99 9.10 -6.70 -17.04
N ALA A 100 9.43 -7.55 -16.07
CA ALA A 100 9.06 -8.96 -16.08
C ALA A 100 8.22 -9.30 -14.85
N VAL A 101 7.08 -9.94 -15.09
CA VAL A 101 6.10 -10.34 -14.07
C VAL A 101 6.01 -11.85 -14.07
N GLU A 102 6.30 -12.46 -12.93
CA GLU A 102 6.18 -13.91 -12.71
C GLU A 102 5.37 -14.16 -11.43
N GLY A 103 4.41 -15.07 -11.50
CA GLY A 103 3.48 -15.30 -10.39
C GLY A 103 3.04 -16.74 -10.26
N ALA A 104 2.56 -17.10 -9.08
CA ALA A 104 1.82 -18.32 -8.83
C ALA A 104 0.78 -18.09 -7.74
N LEU A 105 -0.37 -18.72 -7.90
CA LEU A 105 -1.47 -18.73 -6.93
C LEU A 105 -1.51 -20.08 -6.23
N ALA A 106 -1.80 -20.08 -4.95
CA ALA A 106 -2.14 -21.28 -4.18
C ALA A 106 -3.58 -21.16 -3.66
N LEU A 107 -4.41 -22.14 -4.00
CA LEU A 107 -5.82 -22.24 -3.63
C LEU A 107 -6.00 -23.41 -2.67
N GLU A 108 -6.18 -23.12 -1.39
CA GLU A 108 -6.59 -24.10 -0.38
C GLU A 108 -8.11 -24.24 -0.41
N VAL A 109 -8.62 -25.44 -0.72
CA VAL A 109 -10.07 -25.68 -0.78
C VAL A 109 -10.50 -26.56 0.38
N SER A 110 -11.42 -26.03 1.18
CA SER A 110 -12.16 -26.75 2.19
C SER A 110 -13.54 -27.14 1.68
N ALA A 111 -14.07 -28.27 2.17
CA ALA A 111 -15.43 -28.71 1.87
C ALA A 111 -16.19 -28.98 3.16
N ARG A 112 -17.50 -28.74 3.12
CA ARG A 112 -18.47 -29.10 4.14
C ARG A 112 -19.58 -29.91 3.48
N ILE A 113 -19.76 -31.14 3.93
CA ILE A 113 -20.73 -32.10 3.42
C ILE A 113 -21.54 -32.61 4.60
N ASP A 114 -22.83 -32.32 4.60
CA ASP A 114 -23.84 -32.84 5.51
C ASP A 114 -25.02 -33.32 4.67
N THR A 115 -24.86 -34.51 4.08
CA THR A 115 -25.90 -35.11 3.25
C THR A 115 -25.80 -36.62 3.27
N MET A 116 -26.94 -37.31 3.07
CA MET A 116 -26.99 -38.77 2.98
C MET A 116 -26.42 -39.50 4.21
N GLY A 117 -26.43 -38.86 5.38
CA GLY A 117 -25.85 -39.40 6.62
C GLY A 117 -24.32 -39.41 6.64
N ILE A 118 -23.69 -38.65 5.74
CA ILE A 118 -22.25 -38.41 5.69
C ILE A 118 -22.01 -36.99 6.19
N GLU A 119 -21.15 -36.87 7.20
CA GLU A 119 -20.68 -35.60 7.74
C GLU A 119 -19.18 -35.46 7.47
N TYR A 120 -18.79 -34.37 6.84
CA TYR A 120 -17.40 -33.99 6.61
C TYR A 120 -17.27 -32.47 6.68
N GLU A 121 -16.23 -31.99 7.36
CA GLU A 121 -15.82 -30.59 7.33
C GLU A 121 -14.30 -30.51 7.45
N GLY A 122 -13.65 -29.83 6.50
CA GLY A 122 -12.21 -29.58 6.56
C GLY A 122 -11.56 -29.38 5.20
N VAL A 123 -10.24 -29.11 5.24
CA VAL A 123 -9.38 -28.92 4.07
C VAL A 123 -9.33 -30.19 3.23
N VAL A 124 -9.62 -30.06 1.94
CA VAL A 124 -9.54 -31.16 0.96
C VAL A 124 -8.13 -31.22 0.36
N GLU A 125 -7.64 -30.12 -0.21
CA GLU A 125 -6.32 -30.03 -0.86
C GLU A 125 -5.92 -28.56 -1.11
N THR A 126 -4.63 -28.32 -1.30
CA THR A 126 -4.09 -27.06 -1.83
C THR A 126 -3.63 -27.23 -3.27
N PHE A 127 -4.15 -26.42 -4.18
CA PHE A 127 -3.80 -26.43 -5.60
C PHE A 127 -2.89 -25.25 -5.94
N ALA A 128 -1.87 -25.50 -6.77
CA ALA A 128 -1.01 -24.44 -7.29
C ALA A 128 -1.33 -24.14 -8.75
N TYR A 129 -1.40 -22.87 -9.11
CA TYR A 129 -1.56 -22.38 -10.47
C TYR A 129 -0.41 -21.43 -10.80
N ALA A 130 0.40 -21.78 -11.80
CA ALA A 130 1.47 -20.92 -12.28
C ALA A 130 0.92 -19.91 -13.29
N ILE A 131 1.27 -18.63 -13.12
CA ILE A 131 0.97 -17.57 -14.09
C ILE A 131 2.10 -17.56 -15.10
N ASP A 132 1.77 -17.55 -16.39
CA ASP A 132 2.77 -17.48 -17.44
C ASP A 132 3.55 -16.16 -17.34
N PRO A 133 4.90 -16.20 -17.40
CA PRO A 133 5.72 -14.99 -17.33
C PRO A 133 5.38 -13.99 -18.42
N VAL A 134 5.18 -12.74 -18.03
CA VAL A 134 5.00 -11.61 -18.95
C VAL A 134 6.27 -10.78 -18.96
N MET A 135 6.78 -10.48 -20.15
CA MET A 135 7.91 -9.56 -20.33
C MET A 135 7.51 -8.40 -21.23
N GLN A 136 7.63 -7.18 -20.71
CA GLN A 136 7.31 -5.94 -21.40
C GLN A 136 8.56 -5.08 -21.52
N GLY A 137 8.92 -4.70 -22.75
CA GLY A 137 10.00 -3.74 -23.01
C GLY A 137 9.51 -2.30 -22.89
N PHE A 138 10.37 -1.39 -22.46
CA PHE A 138 10.08 0.04 -22.36
C PHE A 138 11.33 0.91 -22.54
N GLU A 139 11.13 2.22 -22.79
CA GLU A 139 12.24 3.19 -22.81
C GLU A 139 12.67 3.52 -21.38
N PRO A 140 13.96 3.45 -21.03
CA PRO A 140 14.39 3.54 -19.63
C PRO A 140 13.92 4.78 -18.91
N PHE A 141 13.83 4.64 -17.59
CA PHE A 141 13.28 5.59 -16.62
C PHE A 141 11.77 5.73 -16.61
N ALA A 142 11.07 5.70 -17.76
CA ALA A 142 9.61 5.75 -17.82
C ALA A 142 8.95 6.75 -16.83
N ILE A 143 9.58 7.92 -16.63
CA ILE A 143 9.12 8.91 -15.65
C ILE A 143 7.77 9.43 -16.12
N ASP A 144 6.78 9.39 -15.21
CA ASP A 144 5.38 9.77 -15.47
C ASP A 144 4.76 9.02 -16.66
N THR A 145 5.33 7.88 -17.05
CA THR A 145 4.90 7.08 -18.20
C THR A 145 4.57 5.66 -17.73
N ALA A 146 3.29 5.32 -17.77
CA ALA A 146 2.82 3.99 -17.41
C ALA A 146 3.30 2.92 -18.41
N VAL A 147 3.89 1.84 -17.88
CA VAL A 147 4.31 0.65 -18.61
C VAL A 147 3.43 -0.53 -18.17
N PRO A 148 2.35 -0.83 -18.89
CA PRO A 148 1.45 -1.92 -18.54
C PRO A 148 2.01 -3.28 -18.97
N ALA A 149 1.88 -4.26 -18.08
CA ALA A 149 2.08 -5.68 -18.34
C ALA A 149 0.80 -6.42 -17.91
N THR A 150 0.18 -7.13 -18.85
CA THR A 150 -1.06 -7.87 -18.60
C THR A 150 -0.80 -9.37 -18.74
N ALA A 151 -1.14 -10.13 -17.71
CA ALA A 151 -1.12 -11.59 -17.72
C ALA A 151 -2.56 -12.12 -17.80
N THR A 152 -2.85 -12.92 -18.81
CA THR A 152 -4.14 -13.62 -18.92
C THR A 152 -4.05 -14.98 -18.26
N LEU A 153 -5.12 -15.38 -17.57
CA LEU A 153 -5.19 -16.65 -16.85
C LEU A 153 -6.11 -17.58 -17.65
N PRO A 154 -5.57 -18.43 -18.53
CA PRO A 154 -6.41 -19.32 -19.32
C PRO A 154 -7.12 -20.33 -18.43
N ALA A 155 -8.33 -20.71 -18.87
CA ALA A 155 -9.11 -21.75 -18.24
C ALA A 155 -8.32 -23.07 -18.16
N ALA A 156 -8.26 -23.67 -16.98
CA ALA A 156 -7.54 -24.91 -16.73
C ALA A 156 -8.15 -25.69 -15.55
N GLU A 157 -8.31 -27.01 -15.72
CA GLU A 157 -8.59 -27.89 -14.59
C GLU A 157 -7.32 -28.05 -13.76
N LEU A 158 -7.35 -27.65 -12.48
CA LEU A 158 -6.21 -27.75 -11.57
C LEU A 158 -6.05 -29.17 -11.04
N GLY A 159 -7.17 -29.87 -10.88
CA GLY A 159 -7.17 -31.29 -10.62
C GLY A 159 -8.45 -31.82 -10.02
N ARG A 160 -8.42 -33.15 -9.82
CA ARG A 160 -9.47 -33.94 -9.19
C ARG A 160 -8.85 -34.71 -8.03
N VAL A 161 -9.36 -34.50 -6.83
CA VAL A 161 -8.82 -35.09 -5.59
C VAL A 161 -9.91 -35.77 -4.78
N PRO A 162 -9.64 -36.92 -4.15
CA PRO A 162 -10.62 -37.58 -3.29
C PRO A 162 -10.85 -36.78 -2.01
N ILE A 163 -12.11 -36.68 -1.56
CA ILE A 163 -12.43 -36.01 -0.29
C ILE A 163 -12.13 -36.97 0.86
N PRO A 164 -11.30 -36.57 1.84
CA PRO A 164 -10.93 -37.44 2.95
C PRO A 164 -12.15 -37.95 3.72
N SER A 165 -12.14 -39.22 4.11
CA SER A 165 -13.20 -39.85 4.91
C SER A 165 -14.59 -39.94 4.26
N VAL A 166 -14.76 -39.53 3.01
CA VAL A 166 -16.01 -39.66 2.25
C VAL A 166 -15.82 -40.63 1.07
N PRO A 167 -16.22 -41.91 1.20
CA PRO A 167 -16.01 -42.90 0.16
C PRO A 167 -16.69 -42.51 -1.16
N GLY A 168 -15.92 -42.55 -2.26
CA GLY A 168 -16.43 -42.23 -3.60
C GLY A 168 -16.64 -40.75 -3.87
N ALA A 169 -16.29 -39.84 -2.94
CA ALA A 169 -16.36 -38.41 -3.20
C ALA A 169 -15.05 -37.85 -3.74
N SER A 170 -15.14 -36.94 -4.70
CA SER A 170 -14.02 -36.17 -5.23
C SER A 170 -14.38 -34.70 -5.41
N LEU A 171 -13.41 -33.83 -5.13
CA LEU A 171 -13.45 -32.41 -5.48
C LEU A 171 -12.73 -32.22 -6.82
N VAL A 172 -13.37 -31.50 -7.74
CA VAL A 172 -12.77 -31.02 -8.99
C VAL A 172 -12.65 -29.50 -8.89
N LEU A 173 -11.45 -28.96 -9.08
CA LEU A 173 -11.19 -27.52 -9.09
C LEU A 173 -10.70 -27.08 -10.46
N ALA A 174 -11.23 -25.97 -10.97
CA ALA A 174 -10.81 -25.35 -12.22
C ALA A 174 -10.69 -23.83 -12.07
N ILE A 175 -9.74 -23.26 -12.80
CA ILE A 175 -9.72 -21.84 -13.17
C ILE A 175 -10.55 -21.73 -14.45
N GLU A 176 -11.53 -20.82 -14.46
CA GLU A 176 -12.37 -20.54 -15.62
C GLU A 176 -11.83 -19.37 -16.45
N GLY A 177 -11.04 -18.50 -15.83
CA GLY A 177 -10.44 -17.35 -16.49
C GLY A 177 -9.79 -16.40 -15.48
N GLY A 178 -9.33 -15.27 -15.98
CA GLY A 178 -8.84 -14.18 -15.16
C GLY A 178 -7.90 -13.28 -15.92
N GLU A 179 -7.64 -12.11 -15.35
CA GLU A 179 -6.69 -11.14 -15.86
C GLU A 179 -5.96 -10.48 -14.69
N LEU A 180 -4.65 -10.32 -14.83
CA LEU A 180 -3.81 -9.58 -13.93
C LEU A 180 -3.17 -8.43 -14.71
N SER A 181 -3.25 -7.24 -14.16
CA SER A 181 -2.64 -6.03 -14.69
C SER A 181 -1.61 -5.52 -13.71
N THR A 182 -0.37 -5.39 -14.16
CA THR A 182 0.72 -4.76 -13.42
C THR A 182 1.20 -3.56 -14.23
N VAL A 183 1.22 -2.38 -13.62
CA VAL A 183 1.67 -1.13 -14.25
C VAL A 183 2.90 -0.63 -13.51
N PHE A 184 4.01 -0.49 -14.22
CA PHE A 184 5.21 0.17 -13.71
C PHE A 184 5.24 1.63 -14.14
N THR A 185 5.57 2.53 -13.22
CA THR A 185 5.84 3.95 -13.52
C THR A 185 7.14 4.38 -12.85
N GLY A 186 8.04 5.02 -13.59
CA GLY A 186 9.23 5.59 -12.97
C GLY A 186 8.89 6.83 -12.15
N VAL A 187 9.49 6.95 -10.97
CA VAL A 187 9.25 8.06 -10.05
C VAL A 187 10.43 9.03 -10.06
N CYS A 188 11.66 8.52 -9.96
CA CYS A 188 12.85 9.35 -9.93
C CYS A 188 14.04 8.62 -10.54
N ALA A 189 14.73 9.26 -11.48
CA ALA A 189 16.00 8.79 -12.01
C ALA A 189 16.98 9.96 -12.06
N THR A 190 18.00 9.96 -11.20
CA THR A 190 18.90 11.11 -11.08
C THR A 190 20.32 10.70 -10.69
N ALA A 191 21.30 11.52 -11.09
CA ALA A 191 22.68 11.44 -10.64
C ALA A 191 23.06 12.74 -9.93
N ALA A 192 23.56 12.65 -8.70
CA ALA A 192 24.07 13.79 -7.95
C ALA A 192 25.04 13.32 -6.86
N GLY A 193 26.06 14.12 -6.57
CA GLY A 193 26.96 13.88 -5.43
C GLY A 193 27.74 12.57 -5.54
N GLY A 194 28.07 12.14 -6.76
CA GLY A 194 28.76 10.87 -7.00
C GLY A 194 27.87 9.63 -6.85
N LEU A 195 26.55 9.79 -6.76
CA LEU A 195 25.58 8.70 -6.72
C LEU A 195 24.60 8.82 -7.88
N ALA A 196 24.08 7.69 -8.34
CA ALA A 196 22.97 7.58 -9.26
C ALA A 196 21.90 6.69 -8.66
N GLN A 197 20.64 7.09 -8.71
CA GLN A 197 19.53 6.30 -8.17
C GLN A 197 18.37 6.28 -9.16
N TYR A 198 17.66 5.16 -9.19
CA TYR A 198 16.42 5.00 -9.93
C TYR A 198 15.35 4.31 -9.06
N THR A 199 14.20 4.97 -8.90
CA THR A 199 13.03 4.44 -8.20
C THR A 199 11.80 4.49 -9.10
N GLY A 200 10.84 3.61 -8.81
CA GLY A 200 9.54 3.58 -9.49
C GLY A 200 8.42 3.14 -8.55
N SER A 201 7.21 3.05 -9.10
CA SER A 201 6.04 2.46 -8.46
C SER A 201 5.50 1.32 -9.33
N LEU A 202 4.93 0.33 -8.67
CA LEU A 202 4.19 -0.77 -9.26
C LEU A 202 2.75 -0.73 -8.75
N ASN A 203 1.79 -0.69 -9.67
CA ASN A 203 0.38 -0.89 -9.36
C ASN A 203 -0.05 -2.27 -9.88
N THR A 204 -0.50 -3.18 -9.02
CA THR A 204 -1.00 -4.49 -9.44
C THR A 204 -2.47 -4.65 -9.06
N SER A 205 -3.30 -5.13 -10.00
CA SER A 205 -4.72 -5.44 -9.80
C SER A 205 -5.17 -6.59 -10.70
N GLY A 206 -6.35 -7.15 -10.43
CA GLY A 206 -6.94 -8.14 -11.33
C GLY A 206 -8.07 -8.95 -10.74
N THR A 207 -8.50 -9.97 -11.48
CA THR A 207 -9.49 -10.94 -11.04
C THR A 207 -9.13 -12.33 -11.50
N ILE A 208 -9.45 -13.33 -10.68
CA ILE A 208 -9.38 -14.74 -11.05
C ILE A 208 -10.78 -15.33 -10.90
N ASP A 209 -11.28 -15.97 -11.95
CA ASP A 209 -12.55 -16.67 -11.95
C ASP A 209 -12.26 -18.17 -11.79
N ALA A 210 -12.81 -18.78 -10.75
CA ALA A 210 -12.61 -20.18 -10.42
C ALA A 210 -13.93 -20.88 -10.12
N ALA A 211 -13.93 -22.20 -10.29
CA ALA A 211 -15.08 -23.04 -10.00
C ALA A 211 -14.65 -24.35 -9.37
N ALA A 212 -15.38 -24.79 -8.33
CA ALA A 212 -15.21 -26.11 -7.76
C ALA A 212 -16.50 -26.94 -7.83
N THR A 213 -16.35 -28.24 -8.04
CA THR A 213 -17.45 -29.21 -8.12
C THR A 213 -17.16 -30.37 -7.19
N VAL A 214 -18.13 -30.75 -6.36
CA VAL A 214 -18.06 -31.95 -5.52
C VAL A 214 -18.85 -33.06 -6.19
N GLU A 215 -18.18 -34.15 -6.54
CA GLU A 215 -18.80 -35.35 -7.08
C GLU A 215 -18.84 -36.43 -5.99
N ILE A 216 -19.97 -37.14 -5.85
CA ILE A 216 -20.13 -38.26 -4.89
C ILE A 216 -20.64 -39.47 -5.66
N GLU A 217 -19.83 -40.53 -5.72
CA GLU A 217 -20.23 -41.82 -6.26
C GLU A 217 -21.06 -42.60 -5.24
N VAL A 218 -22.36 -42.71 -5.50
CA VAL A 218 -23.25 -43.50 -4.64
C VAL A 218 -23.53 -44.84 -5.32
N PRO A 219 -23.25 -45.98 -4.66
CA PRO A 219 -23.59 -47.29 -5.19
C PRO A 219 -25.09 -47.32 -5.56
N ILE A 220 -25.41 -47.78 -6.78
CA ILE A 220 -26.78 -47.90 -7.35
C ILE A 220 -27.31 -46.64 -8.04
N VAL A 221 -27.11 -45.43 -7.52
CA VAL A 221 -27.66 -44.20 -8.14
C VAL A 221 -26.68 -43.47 -9.06
N GLY A 222 -25.39 -43.83 -9.03
CA GLY A 222 -24.34 -43.23 -9.87
C GLY A 222 -23.70 -42.00 -9.24
N THR A 223 -22.97 -41.23 -10.05
CA THR A 223 -22.29 -40.00 -9.62
C THR A 223 -23.31 -38.88 -9.46
N GLN A 224 -23.41 -38.33 -8.25
CA GLN A 224 -24.11 -37.07 -7.99
C GLN A 224 -23.08 -35.94 -8.01
N SER A 225 -23.42 -34.84 -8.66
CA SER A 225 -22.55 -33.67 -8.77
C SER A 225 -23.21 -32.47 -8.09
N PHE A 226 -22.45 -31.78 -7.26
CA PHE A 226 -22.83 -30.55 -6.58
C PHE A 226 -21.88 -29.45 -7.05
N GLY A 227 -22.41 -28.48 -7.79
CA GLY A 227 -21.64 -27.42 -8.44
C GLY A 227 -21.95 -27.32 -9.94
N PRO A 228 -21.17 -26.52 -10.70
CA PRO A 228 -20.01 -25.77 -10.23
C PRO A 228 -20.39 -24.65 -9.25
N PHE A 229 -19.61 -24.52 -8.18
CA PHE A 229 -19.63 -23.37 -7.29
C PHE A 229 -18.62 -22.37 -7.83
N ALA A 230 -19.11 -21.40 -8.61
CA ALA A 230 -18.29 -20.32 -9.13
C ALA A 230 -17.95 -19.33 -8.01
N PHE A 231 -16.70 -18.89 -7.96
CA PHE A 231 -16.21 -17.85 -7.06
C PHE A 231 -15.16 -17.01 -7.77
N GLN A 232 -15.12 -15.73 -7.41
CA GLN A 232 -14.13 -14.80 -7.94
C GLN A 232 -13.16 -14.44 -6.82
N VAL A 233 -11.87 -14.47 -7.13
CA VAL A 233 -10.81 -13.98 -6.26
C VAL A 233 -10.42 -12.59 -6.78
N PRO A 234 -10.92 -11.51 -6.17
CA PRO A 234 -10.52 -10.16 -6.52
C PRO A 234 -9.09 -9.90 -6.03
N ILE A 235 -8.30 -9.24 -6.85
CA ILE A 235 -7.00 -8.70 -6.47
C ILE A 235 -7.13 -7.18 -6.49
N PRO A 236 -7.30 -6.55 -5.31
CA PRO A 236 -7.45 -5.11 -5.23
C PRO A 236 -6.20 -4.42 -5.78
N ALA A 237 -6.39 -3.21 -6.29
CA ALA A 237 -5.26 -2.39 -6.70
C ALA A 237 -4.36 -2.13 -5.49
N SER A 238 -3.07 -2.34 -5.67
CA SER A 238 -2.06 -2.14 -4.63
C SER A 238 -0.87 -1.41 -5.25
N ASP A 239 -0.48 -0.31 -4.63
CA ASP A 239 0.67 0.49 -5.01
C ASP A 239 1.89 0.17 -4.15
N HIS A 240 3.00 -0.12 -4.81
CA HIS A 240 4.25 -0.48 -4.16
C HIS A 240 5.39 0.33 -4.75
N ALA A 241 6.14 1.03 -3.89
CA ALA A 241 7.40 1.65 -4.28
C ALA A 241 8.46 0.58 -4.55
N VAL A 242 9.21 0.74 -5.63
CA VAL A 242 10.33 -0.12 -6.02
C VAL A 242 11.59 0.72 -6.10
N ASP A 243 12.61 0.34 -5.31
CA ASP A 243 13.96 0.86 -5.47
C ASP A 243 14.74 -0.03 -6.44
N LEU A 244 15.15 0.52 -7.59
CA LEU A 244 15.99 -0.19 -8.55
C LEU A 244 17.49 -0.02 -8.26
N GLY A 245 17.81 0.66 -7.15
CA GLY A 245 19.13 0.72 -6.56
C GLY A 245 19.77 2.10 -6.62
N THR A 246 20.74 2.28 -5.72
CA THR A 246 21.65 3.42 -5.69
C THR A 246 23.06 2.94 -6.03
N LEU A 247 23.67 3.53 -7.06
CA LEU A 247 24.96 3.16 -7.61
C LEU A 247 25.97 4.30 -7.45
N THR A 248 27.22 3.97 -7.13
CA THR A 248 28.31 4.95 -7.06
C THR A 248 28.84 5.30 -8.45
N LEU A 249 29.02 6.58 -8.73
CA LEU A 249 29.59 7.10 -9.96
C LEU A 249 31.13 7.21 -9.84
N PRO A 250 31.88 7.07 -10.94
CA PRO A 250 33.33 7.26 -10.93
C PRO A 250 33.79 8.69 -10.55
N SER A 251 32.87 9.66 -10.60
CA SER A 251 33.14 11.08 -10.42
C SER A 251 33.27 11.54 -8.96
N GLY A 252 32.97 10.72 -7.95
CA GLY A 252 33.03 11.16 -6.55
C GLY A 252 33.01 10.04 -5.51
N GLU A 253 33.49 10.36 -4.30
CA GLU A 253 33.25 9.52 -3.12
C GLU A 253 31.77 9.68 -2.72
N ALA A 254 31.09 8.54 -2.51
CA ALA A 254 29.72 8.54 -2.01
C ALA A 254 29.66 9.37 -0.72
N THR A 255 28.89 10.45 -0.74
CA THR A 255 28.51 11.09 0.51
C THR A 255 27.63 10.12 1.28
N ASP A 256 27.78 10.09 2.59
CA ASP A 256 26.99 9.38 3.60
C ASP A 256 25.50 9.83 3.65
N ALA A 257 25.03 10.47 2.57
CA ALA A 257 23.68 10.98 2.41
C ALA A 257 22.75 9.90 1.85
N ALA A 258 21.50 9.97 2.28
CA ALA A 258 20.39 9.30 1.62
C ALA A 258 20.48 9.56 0.10
N GLY A 259 20.35 8.51 -0.73
CA GLY A 259 20.45 8.59 -2.20
C GLY A 259 19.64 9.74 -2.82
N PRO A 260 20.00 10.19 -4.04
CA PRO A 260 19.54 11.46 -4.59
C PRO A 260 18.04 11.51 -4.95
N CYS A 261 17.32 10.39 -4.86
CA CYS A 261 15.85 10.34 -4.94
C CYS A 261 15.14 10.47 -3.58
N ASN A 262 15.88 10.63 -2.47
CA ASN A 262 15.28 10.82 -1.14
C ASN A 262 14.61 12.18 -1.05
N GLY A 263 13.28 12.15 -1.11
CA GLY A 263 12.39 13.30 -1.22
C GLY A 263 11.15 13.00 -2.07
N VAL A 264 11.14 11.86 -2.79
CA VAL A 264 10.02 11.45 -3.65
C VAL A 264 9.69 9.98 -3.36
N GLY A 265 8.80 9.72 -2.39
CA GLY A 265 8.05 8.45 -2.32
C GLY A 265 8.66 7.27 -1.56
N ALA A 266 9.58 7.46 -0.61
CA ALA A 266 9.89 6.39 0.34
C ALA A 266 8.78 6.33 1.40
N GLY A 267 7.80 5.42 1.22
CA GLY A 267 6.93 4.99 2.31
C GLY A 267 7.82 4.62 3.51
N THR A 268 7.67 5.33 4.61
CA THR A 268 8.54 5.20 5.77
C THR A 268 8.14 3.97 6.59
N ASP A 269 8.55 2.78 6.15
CA ASP A 269 8.75 1.66 7.07
C ASP A 269 10.04 1.90 7.87
N ALA A 270 10.03 2.98 8.66
CA ALA A 270 11.06 3.26 9.65
C ALA A 270 10.71 2.47 10.92
N ASP A 271 11.03 1.17 10.91
CA ASP A 271 11.10 0.36 12.12
C ASP A 271 12.27 0.86 12.99
N THR A 272 12.01 1.91 13.76
CA THR A 272 12.88 2.37 14.84
C THR A 272 12.40 1.78 16.15
N GLY A 273 12.60 0.46 16.28
CA GLY A 273 12.53 -0.24 17.56
C GLY A 273 13.51 0.36 18.57
N GLY A 274 12.97 1.16 19.49
CA GLY A 274 13.66 1.70 20.64
C GLY A 274 14.12 0.59 21.60
N GLY A 275 15.41 0.56 21.88
CA GLY A 275 16.02 -0.25 22.94
C GLY A 275 16.56 0.64 24.06
N ASP A 276 15.73 0.92 25.06
CA ASP A 276 16.15 1.57 26.30
C ASP A 276 17.00 0.61 27.16
N GLY A 277 18.31 0.88 27.20
CA GLY A 277 19.29 0.15 28.02
C GLY A 277 20.11 1.09 28.89
N SER A 278 19.54 1.49 30.03
CA SER A 278 20.18 2.29 31.08
C SER A 278 21.35 1.55 31.74
N GLY A 279 22.51 2.20 31.88
CA GLY A 279 23.58 1.71 32.76
C GLY A 279 24.95 2.40 32.65
N GLY A 280 25.25 3.33 33.57
CA GLY A 280 26.52 3.29 34.31
C GLY A 280 27.72 4.12 33.84
N ASN A 281 27.67 5.43 34.13
CA ASN A 281 28.69 6.24 34.83
C ASN A 281 30.20 5.85 34.73
N THR A 282 31.05 6.72 34.15
CA THR A 282 32.32 7.15 34.80
C THR A 282 32.86 8.44 34.20
N SER A 283 33.29 9.31 35.11
CA SER A 283 33.66 10.72 34.97
C SER A 283 35.06 10.95 34.40
N THR A 284 35.34 12.17 33.92
CA THR A 284 36.50 13.08 34.23
C THR A 284 36.65 14.09 33.07
N ALA A 285 36.07 15.30 33.11
CA ALA A 285 36.53 16.56 33.71
C ALA A 285 37.45 17.45 32.82
N SER A 286 36.97 18.69 32.62
CA SER A 286 37.68 19.98 32.43
C SER A 286 38.31 20.26 31.04
N THR A 287 38.22 21.44 30.42
CA THR A 287 38.18 22.81 30.99
C THR A 287 37.73 23.86 29.94
N ALA A 288 37.21 24.96 30.48
CA ALA A 288 36.75 26.24 29.91
C ALA A 288 37.58 26.95 28.82
N SER A 289 36.89 27.82 28.05
CA SER A 289 37.28 29.20 27.65
C SER A 289 36.04 29.86 26.99
N THR A 290 35.27 30.72 27.66
CA THR A 290 35.41 32.19 27.83
C THR A 290 35.27 33.02 26.54
N ALA A 291 34.09 33.67 26.46
CA ALA A 291 33.74 35.00 25.93
C ALA A 291 34.68 35.77 24.98
N SER A 292 34.09 36.35 23.93
CA SER A 292 34.39 37.74 23.52
C SER A 292 33.16 38.41 22.88
N THR A 293 32.73 39.48 23.52
CA THR A 293 31.84 40.55 23.06
C THR A 293 32.54 41.47 22.05
N THR A 294 31.83 41.98 21.03
CA THR A 294 32.00 43.37 20.55
C THR A 294 30.71 43.93 19.93
N ASN A 295 30.33 45.10 20.45
CA ASN A 295 29.32 46.05 19.98
C ASN A 295 29.54 46.55 18.54
N ALA A 296 28.45 46.91 17.85
CA ALA A 296 28.39 48.11 17.00
C ALA A 296 26.94 48.64 16.90
N THR A 297 26.74 49.82 17.48
CA THR A 297 25.58 50.72 17.43
C THR A 297 25.59 51.62 16.19
N GLY A 298 24.40 52.00 15.70
CA GLY A 298 24.15 53.22 14.91
C GLY A 298 22.72 53.22 14.33
N THR A 299 21.70 53.78 14.99
CA THR A 299 21.15 55.16 14.96
C THR A 299 20.66 55.71 13.61
N ASP A 300 19.35 56.00 13.62
CA ASP A 300 18.60 57.14 13.04
C ASP A 300 18.52 57.37 11.52
N ALA A 301 17.28 57.40 11.00
CA ALA A 301 16.65 58.66 10.56
C ALA A 301 15.16 58.47 10.20
N SER A 302 14.34 59.32 10.83
CA SER A 302 12.92 59.58 10.63
C SER A 302 12.64 60.58 9.49
N GLY A 303 11.43 60.54 8.94
CA GLY A 303 10.75 61.63 8.20
C GLY A 303 10.39 61.24 6.77
N GLY A 304 9.21 61.52 6.22
CA GLY A 304 8.05 62.31 6.67
C GLY A 304 7.23 62.74 5.43
N LEU A 305 5.97 63.09 5.68
CA LEU A 305 5.01 63.84 4.85
C LEU A 305 4.39 63.17 3.61
N ASP A 306 3.07 62.97 3.55
CA ASP A 306 1.94 63.91 3.37
C ASP A 306 1.81 64.47 1.94
N THR A 307 0.80 63.99 1.22
CA THR A 307 0.09 64.79 0.22
C THR A 307 -1.37 64.39 0.14
N SER A 308 -2.21 65.37 0.45
CA SER A 308 -3.65 65.35 0.52
C SER A 308 -4.30 65.75 -0.82
N GLY A 309 -5.59 65.39 -0.98
CA GLY A 309 -6.56 66.07 -1.85
C GLY A 309 -7.01 65.23 -3.05
N GLY A 310 -8.30 65.05 -3.36
CA GLY A 310 -9.54 65.61 -2.83
C GLY A 310 -10.65 65.47 -3.89
N GLY A 311 -11.92 65.45 -3.46
CA GLY A 311 -13.13 65.72 -4.28
C GLY A 311 -13.66 64.56 -5.13
N GLU A 312 -14.80 63.91 -4.75
CA GLU A 312 -16.18 64.25 -5.16
C GLU A 312 -16.43 64.05 -6.68
N THR A 313 -17.37 63.27 -7.22
CA THR A 313 -18.80 63.04 -6.92
C THR A 313 -19.35 61.91 -7.82
N GLY A 314 -20.36 61.18 -7.31
CA GLY A 314 -21.51 60.54 -8.00
C GLY A 314 -21.34 59.76 -9.31
N THR A 315 -21.79 58.50 -9.35
CA THR A 315 -23.15 58.07 -9.77
C THR A 315 -23.23 56.54 -9.79
N THR A 316 -24.43 56.03 -9.53
CA THR A 316 -24.86 54.63 -9.51
C THR A 316 -24.63 53.91 -10.84
N ASP A 317 -24.05 52.71 -10.81
CA ASP A 317 -24.57 51.60 -11.61
C ASP A 317 -24.21 50.24 -11.01
N ALA A 318 -25.14 49.30 -11.14
CA ALA A 318 -25.06 47.95 -10.64
C ALA A 318 -24.12 47.12 -11.53
N GLY A 319 -23.09 46.54 -10.93
CA GLY A 319 -22.17 45.62 -11.59
C GLY A 319 -21.57 44.69 -10.55
N GLU A 320 -21.80 43.39 -10.75
CA GLU A 320 -21.50 42.29 -9.85
C GLU A 320 -20.07 42.37 -9.29
N ALA A 321 -19.98 42.40 -7.96
CA ALA A 321 -18.72 42.22 -7.25
C ALA A 321 -18.30 40.76 -7.41
N SER A 322 -17.45 40.49 -8.40
CA SER A 322 -16.54 39.35 -8.36
C SER A 322 -15.66 39.53 -7.12
N GLN A 323 -16.00 38.84 -6.04
CA GLN A 323 -15.09 38.63 -4.93
C GLN A 323 -13.97 37.77 -5.48
N GLY A 324 -12.81 38.39 -5.71
CA GLY A 324 -11.57 37.66 -5.88
C GLY A 324 -11.27 36.90 -4.60
N SER A 325 -11.69 35.64 -4.56
CA SER A 325 -11.25 34.67 -3.56
C SER A 325 -9.79 34.37 -3.87
N SER A 326 -8.91 35.05 -3.15
CA SER A 326 -7.51 34.65 -3.01
C SER A 326 -7.41 33.76 -1.78
N ASP A 327 -7.97 32.55 -1.87
CA ASP A 327 -7.49 31.42 -1.08
C ASP A 327 -6.95 30.40 -2.08
N ALA A 328 -5.63 30.35 -2.15
CA ALA A 328 -4.94 29.19 -2.69
C ALA A 328 -5.27 28.04 -1.72
N GLY A 329 -6.34 27.30 -2.03
CA GLY A 329 -6.73 26.12 -1.30
C GLY A 329 -5.54 25.18 -1.21
N SER A 330 -4.97 25.08 -0.02
CA SER A 330 -4.18 23.91 0.34
C SER A 330 -5.12 22.71 0.13
N PRO A 331 -4.71 21.66 -0.60
CA PRO A 331 -5.51 20.43 -0.77
C PRO A 331 -5.68 19.64 0.56
N ASP A 332 -5.43 20.28 1.71
CA ASP A 332 -5.15 19.65 2.98
C ASP A 332 -6.42 19.56 3.86
N GLY A 333 -7.51 19.00 3.31
CA GLY A 333 -8.70 18.65 4.08
C GLY A 333 -9.37 19.78 4.87
N ASP A 334 -10.26 19.39 5.79
CA ASP A 334 -10.86 20.30 6.77
C ASP A 334 -9.84 20.62 7.88
N PRO A 335 -9.66 21.88 8.30
CA PRO A 335 -8.64 22.23 9.30
C PRO A 335 -8.87 21.60 10.69
N ASN A 336 -10.12 21.22 11.03
CA ASN A 336 -10.42 20.49 12.27
C ASN A 336 -10.29 18.97 12.10
N TYR A 337 -10.31 18.50 10.85
CA TYR A 337 -10.23 17.09 10.45
C TYR A 337 -9.26 16.91 9.28
N PRO A 338 -7.96 17.21 9.43
CA PRO A 338 -7.04 17.21 8.29
C PRO A 338 -6.80 15.79 7.76
N ALA A 339 -6.36 15.69 6.50
CA ALA A 339 -5.91 14.42 5.93
C ALA A 339 -4.72 13.86 6.72
N ILE A 340 -4.55 12.53 6.74
CA ILE A 340 -3.48 11.89 7.54
C ILE A 340 -2.07 12.22 7.05
N GLY A 341 -1.85 12.56 5.78
CA GLY A 341 -0.58 13.06 5.24
C GLY A 341 0.66 12.38 5.84
N ASP A 342 1.64 13.17 6.28
CA ASP A 342 2.84 12.72 7.00
C ASP A 342 2.62 12.48 8.51
N GLY A 343 1.39 12.60 8.99
CA GLY A 343 1.00 12.37 10.39
C GLY A 343 -0.04 13.35 10.91
N CYS A 344 -0.72 12.95 12.00
CA CYS A 344 -1.77 13.78 12.59
C CYS A 344 -1.25 14.87 13.52
N PRO A 345 -1.95 16.03 13.59
CA PRO A 345 -1.66 17.06 14.59
C PRO A 345 -1.68 16.49 16.01
N SER A 346 -0.90 17.10 16.91
CA SER A 346 -0.81 16.64 18.30
C SER A 346 -2.18 16.59 18.99
N GLY A 347 -2.54 15.40 19.48
CA GLY A 347 -3.80 15.14 20.15
C GLY A 347 -4.88 14.53 19.26
N SER A 348 -4.72 14.61 17.93
CA SER A 348 -5.56 13.87 16.98
C SER A 348 -4.99 12.48 16.71
N VAL A 349 -5.87 11.56 16.33
CA VAL A 349 -5.50 10.20 15.92
C VAL A 349 -5.93 9.97 14.48
N GLY A 350 -5.11 9.24 13.73
CA GLY A 350 -5.47 8.83 12.38
C GLY A 350 -6.51 7.72 12.41
N ILE A 351 -7.62 7.87 11.68
CA ILE A 351 -8.59 6.80 11.45
C ILE A 351 -8.67 6.46 9.97
N GLY A 352 -8.66 5.17 9.67
CA GLY A 352 -9.18 4.62 8.42
C GLY A 352 -10.60 4.14 8.58
N ILE A 353 -11.49 4.69 7.75
CA ILE A 353 -12.92 4.37 7.76
C ILE A 353 -13.22 3.16 6.86
N ASP A 354 -12.27 2.77 6.03
CA ASP A 354 -12.31 1.57 5.18
C ASP A 354 -10.97 0.81 5.24
N THR A 355 -10.92 -0.36 4.62
CA THR A 355 -9.68 -1.13 4.40
C THR A 355 -8.67 -0.37 3.53
N ASP A 356 -9.13 0.62 2.77
CA ASP A 356 -8.25 1.53 2.03
C ASP A 356 -7.70 2.58 2.99
N ILE A 357 -6.43 2.40 3.36
CA ILE A 357 -5.62 3.32 4.19
C ILE A 357 -5.47 4.72 3.57
N GLU A 358 -6.04 4.93 2.39
CA GLU A 358 -6.04 6.18 1.66
C GLU A 358 -7.21 7.07 2.10
N ASN A 359 -8.36 6.50 2.50
CA ASN A 359 -9.55 7.26 2.93
C ASN A 359 -9.51 7.64 4.42
N ASN A 360 -8.54 8.48 4.74
CA ASN A 360 -8.03 8.64 6.09
C ASN A 360 -8.16 10.09 6.60
N VAL A 361 -8.59 10.25 7.86
CA VAL A 361 -8.78 11.57 8.51
C VAL A 361 -8.15 11.58 9.90
N CYS A 362 -7.51 12.70 10.25
CA CYS A 362 -7.05 12.98 11.60
C CYS A 362 -8.19 13.46 12.47
N ALA A 363 -8.64 12.59 13.36
CA ALA A 363 -9.75 12.85 14.25
C ALA A 363 -9.29 13.47 15.58
N PRO A 364 -9.78 14.67 15.92
CA PRO A 364 -9.45 15.32 17.18
C PRO A 364 -10.13 14.61 18.36
N PRO A 365 -9.62 14.81 19.60
CA PRO A 365 -10.24 14.23 20.78
C PRO A 365 -11.56 14.96 21.07
N CYS A 366 -12.53 14.21 21.62
CA CYS A 366 -13.74 14.81 22.16
C CYS A 366 -13.39 15.67 23.37
N ASP A 367 -14.14 16.75 23.57
CA ASP A 367 -14.02 17.46 24.82
C ASP A 367 -14.55 16.62 26.00
N GLY A 368 -14.28 17.05 27.23
CA GLY A 368 -14.73 16.33 28.43
C GLY A 368 -16.26 16.21 28.58
N SER A 369 -17.04 16.82 27.68
CA SER A 369 -18.50 16.69 27.58
C SER A 369 -18.97 15.89 26.37
N GLY A 370 -18.06 15.31 25.59
CA GLY A 370 -18.37 14.53 24.37
C GLY A 370 -18.72 15.40 23.17
N VAL A 371 -18.37 16.70 23.20
CA VAL A 371 -18.59 17.62 22.09
C VAL A 371 -17.36 17.60 21.18
N CYS A 372 -17.63 17.63 19.88
CA CYS A 372 -16.65 17.60 18.82
C CYS A 372 -16.65 18.92 18.05
N PRO A 373 -15.50 19.34 17.48
CA PRO A 373 -15.47 20.53 16.64
C PRO A 373 -16.32 20.31 15.39
N ASP A 374 -17.04 21.34 14.95
CA ASP A 374 -17.75 21.30 13.67
C ASP A 374 -16.76 21.27 12.49
N GLY A 375 -17.20 20.78 11.33
CA GLY A 375 -16.47 21.01 10.08
C GLY A 375 -16.38 22.51 9.77
N ALA A 376 -15.28 22.94 9.17
CA ALA A 376 -15.08 24.32 8.71
C ALA A 376 -16.07 24.68 7.59
N THR A 377 -16.42 23.71 6.74
CA THR A 377 -17.51 23.83 5.75
C THR A 377 -18.40 22.58 5.78
N GLY A 378 -19.48 22.57 4.98
CA GLY A 378 -20.49 21.51 5.02
C GLY A 378 -21.45 21.63 6.22
N ASP A 379 -22.31 20.63 6.37
CA ASP A 379 -23.29 20.49 7.46
C ASP A 379 -23.34 19.06 8.04
N ALA A 380 -22.28 18.27 7.80
CA ALA A 380 -22.05 17.01 8.48
C ALA A 380 -21.99 17.21 10.01
N VAL A 381 -22.53 16.24 10.75
CA VAL A 381 -22.73 16.36 12.20
C VAL A 381 -21.53 15.79 12.94
N PRO A 382 -20.83 16.58 13.77
CA PRO A 382 -19.70 16.07 14.52
C PRO A 382 -20.19 15.16 15.66
N VAL A 383 -19.63 13.95 15.75
CA VAL A 383 -19.99 12.95 16.74
C VAL A 383 -18.76 12.36 17.40
N CYS A 384 -18.84 12.18 18.72
CA CYS A 384 -17.85 11.45 19.49
C CYS A 384 -18.14 9.95 19.36
N ALA A 385 -17.48 9.27 18.42
CA ALA A 385 -17.94 7.96 17.96
C ALA A 385 -16.98 6.81 18.25
N PHE A 386 -15.70 7.06 18.48
CA PHE A 386 -14.72 5.99 18.58
C PHE A 386 -13.65 6.28 19.63
N ASN A 387 -12.95 5.24 20.05
CA ASN A 387 -11.84 5.32 20.97
C ASN A 387 -10.69 4.44 20.45
N PRO A 388 -9.55 5.04 20.03
CA PRO A 388 -8.44 4.31 19.43
C PRO A 388 -7.75 3.34 20.42
N ASP A 389 -8.01 3.47 21.72
CA ASP A 389 -7.50 2.55 22.73
C ASP A 389 -8.39 1.30 22.89
N SER A 390 -9.49 1.19 22.12
CA SER A 390 -10.34 -0.02 22.13
C SER A 390 -9.64 -1.18 21.42
N THR A 391 -9.85 -2.39 21.90
CA THR A 391 -9.35 -3.64 21.32
C THR A 391 -10.11 -4.03 20.07
N TYR A 392 -11.40 -3.68 20.01
CA TYR A 392 -12.33 -4.13 18.97
C TYR A 392 -12.40 -5.66 18.86
N ASP A 393 -12.10 -6.38 19.95
CA ASP A 393 -12.24 -7.83 19.99
C ASP A 393 -13.74 -8.21 19.84
N PRO A 394 -14.07 -9.28 19.10
CA PRO A 394 -15.45 -9.72 18.93
C PRO A 394 -16.05 -10.19 20.27
N CYS A 395 -17.29 -9.79 20.53
CA CYS A 395 -18.02 -10.13 21.75
C CYS A 395 -19.49 -10.44 21.48
N SER A 396 -20.08 -11.25 22.35
CA SER A 396 -21.47 -11.70 22.31
C SER A 396 -22.30 -11.26 23.52
N GLY A 397 -21.69 -10.53 24.46
CA GLY A 397 -22.39 -9.88 25.57
C GLY A 397 -21.48 -9.06 26.50
N ASP A 398 -22.10 -8.35 27.45
CA ASP A 398 -21.50 -7.33 28.32
C ASP A 398 -20.38 -7.81 29.28
N GLY A 399 -20.07 -9.12 29.29
CA GLY A 399 -19.09 -9.73 30.21
C GLY A 399 -17.83 -10.27 29.55
N GLU A 400 -17.69 -10.16 28.24
CA GLU A 400 -16.59 -10.77 27.49
C GLU A 400 -15.42 -9.83 27.22
N CYS A 401 -15.64 -8.52 27.37
CA CYS A 401 -14.63 -7.51 27.12
C CYS A 401 -13.74 -7.28 28.34
N SER A 402 -12.44 -7.13 28.10
CA SER A 402 -11.44 -6.89 29.14
C SER A 402 -11.11 -5.40 29.25
N GLY A 403 -10.30 -4.98 30.23
CA GLY A 403 -9.80 -3.59 30.26
C GLY A 403 -10.81 -2.48 30.56
N GLY A 404 -12.07 -2.79 30.89
CA GLY A 404 -13.12 -1.78 31.12
C GLY A 404 -13.93 -1.42 29.87
N GLU A 405 -13.76 -2.18 28.81
CA GLU A 405 -14.57 -2.12 27.58
C GLU A 405 -15.98 -2.66 27.79
N SER A 406 -16.89 -2.23 26.92
CA SER A 406 -18.25 -2.73 26.82
C SER A 406 -18.50 -3.33 25.44
N CYS A 407 -19.33 -4.37 25.38
CA CYS A 407 -19.70 -4.98 24.12
C CYS A 407 -20.75 -4.12 23.40
N ALA A 408 -20.36 -3.43 22.34
CA ALA A 408 -21.22 -2.58 21.52
C ALA A 408 -21.11 -3.00 20.05
N GLY A 409 -22.26 -3.22 19.39
CA GLY A 409 -22.26 -3.67 18.00
C GLY A 409 -21.61 -5.05 17.75
N GLY A 410 -21.32 -5.82 18.81
CA GLY A 410 -20.59 -7.10 18.71
C GLY A 410 -19.06 -6.96 18.83
N LEU A 411 -18.57 -5.77 19.19
CA LEU A 411 -17.15 -5.48 19.39
C LEU A 411 -16.90 -4.90 20.79
N CYS A 412 -15.73 -5.17 21.35
CA CYS A 412 -15.29 -4.62 22.62
C CYS A 412 -14.78 -3.19 22.43
N GLU A 413 -15.53 -2.23 22.97
CA GLU A 413 -15.29 -0.80 22.78
C GLU A 413 -15.16 -0.08 24.12
N LEU A 414 -14.17 0.80 24.23
CA LEU A 414 -14.11 1.79 25.30
C LEU A 414 -15.08 2.94 25.00
N ALA A 415 -15.40 3.74 26.03
CA ALA A 415 -16.19 4.95 25.83
C ALA A 415 -15.52 5.86 24.77
N PRO A 416 -16.27 6.42 23.80
CA PRO A 416 -15.72 7.26 22.75
C PRO A 416 -14.87 8.41 23.29
N THR A 417 -13.70 8.62 22.68
CA THR A 417 -12.74 9.67 23.06
C THR A 417 -12.36 10.57 21.90
N HIS A 418 -12.72 10.23 20.66
CA HIS A 418 -12.35 10.97 19.48
C HIS A 418 -13.53 11.20 18.52
N CYS A 419 -13.38 12.25 17.73
CA CYS A 419 -14.43 12.87 16.94
C CYS A 419 -14.37 12.46 15.47
N VAL A 420 -15.52 12.30 14.85
CA VAL A 420 -15.68 12.18 13.39
C VAL A 420 -16.82 13.07 12.93
N LEU A 421 -16.86 13.37 11.62
CA LEU A 421 -18.01 14.02 10.99
C LEU A 421 -18.91 12.95 10.39
N ALA A 422 -20.07 12.72 11.00
CA ALA A 422 -21.08 11.82 10.46
C ALA A 422 -21.83 12.50 9.32
N CYS A 423 -22.06 11.75 8.26
CA CYS A 423 -22.78 12.21 7.08
C CYS A 423 -23.82 11.20 6.62
N ASP A 424 -24.87 11.69 5.99
CA ASP A 424 -25.90 10.93 5.29
C ASP A 424 -26.29 11.63 3.98
N ASP A 425 -27.31 11.11 3.29
CA ASP A 425 -27.82 11.67 2.02
C ASP A 425 -28.36 13.12 2.14
N THR A 426 -28.51 13.63 3.36
CA THR A 426 -29.07 14.97 3.64
C THR A 426 -28.05 15.98 4.14
N THR A 427 -26.85 15.52 4.52
CA THR A 427 -25.74 16.36 4.97
C THR A 427 -24.60 16.33 3.96
N THR A 428 -23.85 17.41 3.89
CA THR A 428 -22.69 17.61 3.02
C THR A 428 -21.45 17.63 3.89
N CYS A 429 -20.46 16.83 3.51
CA CYS A 429 -19.14 16.88 4.13
C CYS A 429 -18.45 18.23 3.86
N PRO A 430 -17.44 18.60 4.65
CA PRO A 430 -16.56 19.72 4.31
C PRO A 430 -16.01 19.61 2.90
N ASP A 431 -15.67 20.76 2.32
CA ASP A 431 -15.03 20.82 1.01
C ASP A 431 -13.76 19.95 1.03
N THR A 432 -13.48 19.26 -0.07
CA THR A 432 -12.41 18.24 -0.22
C THR A 432 -12.65 16.92 0.51
N MET A 433 -13.77 16.73 1.20
CA MET A 433 -14.16 15.44 1.78
C MET A 433 -15.33 14.79 1.03
N ALA A 434 -15.41 13.46 1.12
CA ALA A 434 -16.49 12.63 0.61
C ALA A 434 -17.16 11.82 1.73
N CYS A 435 -18.47 11.64 1.63
CA CYS A 435 -19.21 10.79 2.57
C CYS A 435 -19.02 9.32 2.20
N LEU A 436 -18.29 8.58 3.04
CA LEU A 436 -18.00 7.16 2.87
C LEU A 436 -18.43 6.40 4.13
N LEU A 437 -19.27 5.37 3.97
CA LEU A 437 -19.77 4.54 5.06
C LEU A 437 -20.43 5.33 6.22
N GLY A 438 -20.98 6.51 5.93
CA GLY A 438 -21.65 7.37 6.91
C GLY A 438 -20.71 8.36 7.61
N PHE A 439 -19.47 8.51 7.16
CA PHE A 439 -18.50 9.45 7.70
C PHE A 439 -17.78 10.25 6.60
N CYS A 440 -17.40 11.48 6.91
CA CYS A 440 -16.61 12.30 5.99
C CYS A 440 -15.14 11.88 6.03
N THR A 441 -14.60 11.54 4.85
CA THR A 441 -13.21 11.16 4.62
C THR A 441 -12.59 12.05 3.57
N VAL A 442 -11.26 12.20 3.55
CA VAL A 442 -10.56 12.86 2.44
C VAL A 442 -10.27 11.79 1.38
N PRO A 443 -10.92 11.82 0.21
CA PRO A 443 -10.55 10.94 -0.90
C PRO A 443 -9.17 11.35 -1.43
N VAL A 444 -8.34 10.37 -1.75
CA VAL A 444 -7.00 10.58 -2.33
C VAL A 444 -7.07 10.72 -3.85
#